data_AF-A0A3B0V2P3-F1
#
_entry.id   AF-A0A3B0V2P3-F1
#
_cell.length_a   1.000
_cell.length_b   1.000
_cell.length_c   1.000
_cell.angle_alpha   90.00
_cell.angle_beta   90.00
_cell.angle_gamma   90.00
#
_symmetry.space_group_name_H-M   'P 1'
#
loop_
_entity.id
_entity.type
_entity.pdbx_description
1 polymer ?
#
loop_
_entity_poly.entity_id
_entity_poly.type
_entity_poly.pdbx_seq_one_letter_code
_entity_poly.pdbx_strand_id
1 'polypeptide(L)'
;MAATTYTWNTIASTQTDGDSPLDETLMEAIRQNLISLEEWLGDGFAQAKDHDHDGLNSKSVVLADGVVTNAKMADGAIGQAELKTAIGVVGGATSQAHFTLPGGEYGFYPQVKVSSGAFTPSAFILGPVNFTSTSYITNITLEGYWDGSGWTSTYAQQRYIQASPPYNLGNGDIPLFIYALVNNSTGKVAGTYIAEDPPWAYNGPKRINPNKVFTRKGKKYLRRTKRPWSHAEAKADKTKLIENLAATKTPTVEEVEITHAIKNAGMPDIPHPFASHDPATHTVVLLDPVSPLCLNLYEMAQEADEGLSEIADLLTEGRIKADNAAINGLITPPGVMGVKMRLA
;
A
#
# COMPACT_ATOMS: atom_id res chain seq x y z
N MET A 1 43.12 -33.22 22.77
CA MET A 1 43.57 -31.91 23.24
C MET A 1 44.79 -32.14 24.11
N ALA A 2 45.83 -31.30 23.99
CA ALA A 2 46.94 -31.35 24.94
C ALA A 2 46.40 -31.04 26.35
N ALA A 3 47.03 -31.58 27.39
CA ALA A 3 46.71 -31.19 28.76
C ALA A 3 47.07 -29.70 28.93
N THR A 4 46.22 -28.95 29.63
CA THR A 4 46.51 -27.54 29.98
C THR A 4 47.74 -27.48 30.88
N THR A 5 48.52 -26.41 30.76
CA THR A 5 49.70 -26.10 31.58
C THR A 5 49.32 -26.01 33.05
N TYR A 6 48.13 -25.47 33.34
CA TYR A 6 47.58 -25.37 34.69
C TYR A 6 46.24 -26.09 34.82
N THR A 7 46.03 -26.74 35.97
CA THR A 7 44.72 -27.25 36.40
C THR A 7 43.86 -26.13 36.92
N TRP A 8 42.54 -26.21 36.70
CA TRP A 8 41.58 -25.24 37.26
C TRP A 8 41.63 -25.22 38.79
N ASN A 9 41.84 -24.03 39.36
CA ASN A 9 41.85 -23.77 40.79
C ASN A 9 40.48 -23.26 41.24
N THR A 10 39.82 -23.99 42.15
CA THR A 10 38.60 -23.50 42.79
C THR A 10 38.95 -22.33 43.71
N ILE A 11 38.52 -21.12 43.36
CA ILE A 11 38.60 -19.95 44.23
C ILE A 11 37.45 -20.04 45.24
N ALA A 12 37.78 -20.17 46.53
CA ALA A 12 36.77 -20.26 47.58
C ALA A 12 36.12 -18.89 47.82
N SER A 13 34.86 -18.88 48.26
CA SER A 13 34.15 -17.63 48.58
C SER A 13 34.86 -16.81 49.67
N THR A 14 35.56 -17.48 50.59
CA THR A 14 36.37 -16.87 51.66
C THR A 14 37.67 -16.23 51.17
N GLN A 15 37.98 -16.31 49.86
CA GLN A 15 39.10 -15.59 49.26
C GLN A 15 38.62 -14.35 48.50
N THR A 16 37.30 -14.20 48.31
CA THR A 16 36.69 -13.14 47.50
C THR A 16 35.68 -12.30 48.29
N ASP A 17 35.58 -12.52 49.61
CA ASP A 17 34.74 -11.68 50.45
C ASP A 17 35.36 -10.28 50.62
N GLY A 18 34.53 -9.32 51.04
CA GLY A 18 34.92 -7.90 51.08
C GLY A 18 36.00 -7.57 52.12
N ASP A 19 36.26 -8.48 53.07
CA ASP A 19 37.23 -8.31 54.15
C ASP A 19 38.53 -9.10 53.89
N SER A 20 38.54 -9.96 52.87
CA SER A 20 39.70 -10.77 52.50
C SER A 20 40.77 -9.91 51.82
N PRO A 21 42.03 -9.96 52.29
CA PRO A 21 43.10 -9.26 51.62
C PRO A 21 43.34 -9.87 50.23
N LEU A 22 43.60 -9.01 49.24
CA LEU A 22 44.14 -9.46 47.96
C LEU A 22 45.52 -10.06 48.23
N ASP A 23 45.60 -11.39 48.20
CA ASP A 23 46.83 -12.13 48.43
C ASP A 23 47.37 -12.75 47.15
N GLU A 24 48.63 -13.18 47.22
CA GLU A 24 49.32 -13.82 46.10
C GLU A 24 48.61 -15.10 45.66
N THR A 25 48.00 -15.83 46.60
CA THR A 25 47.25 -17.08 46.34
C THR A 25 46.05 -16.85 45.42
N LEU A 26 45.23 -15.83 45.71
CA LEU A 26 44.06 -15.49 44.91
C LEU A 26 44.46 -15.01 43.52
N MET A 27 45.43 -14.10 43.45
CA MET A 27 45.88 -13.52 42.18
C MET A 27 46.51 -14.59 41.27
N GLU A 28 47.27 -15.52 41.85
CA GLU A 28 47.85 -16.63 41.12
C GLU A 28 46.78 -17.64 40.67
N ALA A 29 45.77 -17.94 41.50
CA ALA A 29 44.66 -18.80 41.11
C ALA A 29 43.84 -18.20 39.95
N ILE A 30 43.57 -16.89 39.97
CA ILE A 30 42.90 -16.17 38.88
C ILE A 30 43.74 -16.25 37.60
N ARG A 31 45.04 -15.94 37.68
CA ARG A 31 45.95 -15.99 36.53
C ARG A 31 46.01 -17.39 35.91
N GLN A 32 46.17 -18.42 36.74
CA GLN A 32 46.23 -19.81 36.30
C GLN A 32 44.89 -20.27 35.69
N ASN A 33 43.75 -19.85 36.24
CA ASN A 33 42.43 -20.16 35.66
C ASN A 33 42.22 -19.50 34.31
N LEU A 34 42.68 -18.26 34.13
CA LEU A 34 42.62 -17.57 32.84
C LEU A 34 43.46 -18.29 31.78
N ILE A 35 44.68 -18.70 32.11
CA ILE A 35 45.55 -19.45 31.19
C ILE A 35 44.99 -20.84 30.91
N SER A 36 44.50 -21.54 31.95
CA SER A 36 43.84 -22.85 31.79
C SER A 36 42.62 -22.74 30.88
N LEU A 37 41.82 -21.68 31.01
CA LEU A 37 40.69 -21.40 30.14
C LEU A 37 41.15 -21.11 28.71
N GLU A 38 42.14 -20.23 28.51
CA GLU A 38 42.71 -19.92 27.20
C GLU A 38 43.25 -21.15 26.47
N GLU A 39 44.01 -22.01 27.17
CA GLU A 39 44.56 -23.25 26.63
C GLU A 39 43.51 -24.34 26.39
N TRP A 40 42.52 -24.45 27.28
CA TRP A 40 41.42 -25.41 27.15
C TRP A 40 40.51 -25.05 25.98
N LEU A 41 40.25 -23.75 25.79
CA LEU A 41 39.52 -23.20 24.67
C LEU A 41 40.35 -23.32 23.37
N GLY A 42 41.67 -23.12 23.45
CA GLY A 42 42.64 -23.25 22.36
C GLY A 42 42.44 -22.25 21.22
N ASP A 43 43.32 -22.28 20.19
CA ASP A 43 43.20 -21.49 18.95
C ASP A 43 41.90 -21.78 18.16
N GLY A 44 41.15 -22.81 18.56
CA GLY A 44 39.87 -23.22 17.99
C GLY A 44 38.64 -22.65 18.70
N PHE A 45 38.80 -21.84 19.75
CA PHE A 45 37.67 -21.17 20.38
C PHE A 45 37.15 -20.04 19.50
N ALA A 46 36.25 -20.40 18.61
CA ALA A 46 35.25 -19.47 18.14
C ALA A 46 34.24 -19.29 19.27
N GLN A 47 34.14 -18.07 19.80
CA GLN A 47 33.01 -17.69 20.64
C GLN A 47 31.73 -18.17 19.92
N ALA A 48 30.92 -19.02 20.57
CA ALA A 48 29.81 -19.72 19.89
C ALA A 48 28.84 -18.75 19.18
N LYS A 49 28.85 -17.49 19.61
CA LYS A 49 28.38 -16.32 18.88
C LYS A 49 29.04 -15.10 19.49
N ASP A 50 29.81 -14.34 18.73
CA ASP A 50 29.89 -12.91 19.02
C ASP A 50 28.45 -12.39 18.83
N HIS A 51 27.88 -11.73 19.84
CA HIS A 51 26.58 -11.12 19.65
C HIS A 51 26.86 -9.85 18.87
N ASP A 52 26.83 -9.97 17.55
CA ASP A 52 27.08 -8.91 16.59
C ASP A 52 26.43 -7.61 17.11
N HIS A 53 27.24 -6.62 17.46
CA HIS A 53 26.78 -5.33 17.98
C HIS A 53 26.95 -4.28 16.90
N ASP A 54 25.98 -3.38 16.76
CA ASP A 54 26.12 -2.21 15.89
C ASP A 54 26.87 -1.04 16.55
N GLY A 55 27.56 -1.32 17.66
CA GLY A 55 28.29 -0.34 18.47
C GLY A 55 27.46 0.29 19.59
N LEU A 56 26.16 0.01 19.70
CA LEU A 56 25.30 0.47 20.81
C LEU A 56 24.35 -0.61 21.34
N ASN A 57 23.81 -1.47 20.48
CA ASN A 57 22.90 -2.56 20.83
C ASN A 57 23.26 -3.87 20.11
N SER A 58 22.60 -4.97 20.48
CA SER A 58 22.60 -6.18 19.66
C SER A 58 22.08 -5.83 18.25
N LYS A 59 22.87 -6.15 17.23
CA LYS A 59 22.56 -5.90 15.83
C LYS A 59 21.24 -6.57 15.48
N SER A 60 20.39 -5.82 14.80
CA SER A 60 19.08 -6.30 14.37
C SER A 60 19.21 -7.60 13.58
N VAL A 61 18.45 -8.62 13.96
CA VAL A 61 18.41 -9.90 13.27
C VAL A 61 17.74 -9.70 11.91
N VAL A 62 18.54 -9.57 10.87
CA VAL A 62 18.05 -9.62 9.49
C VAL A 62 17.79 -11.08 9.14
N LEU A 63 16.51 -11.47 9.15
CA LEU A 63 16.09 -12.78 8.70
C LEU A 63 16.30 -12.88 7.18
N ALA A 64 16.92 -13.96 6.72
CA ALA A 64 17.03 -14.21 5.29
C ALA A 64 15.63 -14.47 4.68
N ASP A 65 15.48 -14.11 3.40
CA ASP A 65 14.23 -14.29 2.66
C ASP A 65 13.71 -15.74 2.77
N GLY A 66 12.43 -15.90 3.11
CA GLY A 66 11.77 -17.20 3.21
C GLY A 66 12.10 -18.00 4.48
N VAL A 67 12.92 -17.47 5.40
CA VAL A 67 13.15 -18.10 6.71
C VAL A 67 11.90 -18.05 7.58
N VAL A 68 11.07 -17.01 7.44
CA VAL A 68 9.73 -16.96 8.05
C VAL A 68 8.75 -17.63 7.09
N THR A 69 8.33 -18.84 7.45
CA THR A 69 7.30 -19.59 6.73
C THR A 69 6.00 -19.53 7.49
N ASN A 70 4.87 -19.86 6.84
CA ASN A 70 3.57 -19.93 7.53
C ASN A 70 3.62 -20.85 8.77
N ALA A 71 4.38 -21.96 8.71
CA ALA A 71 4.54 -22.88 9.84
C ALA A 71 5.30 -22.29 11.04
N LYS A 72 6.02 -21.18 10.86
CA LYS A 72 6.74 -20.46 11.92
C LYS A 72 5.96 -19.24 12.44
N MET A 73 4.87 -18.87 11.77
CA MET A 73 3.95 -17.86 12.28
C MET A 73 2.98 -18.55 13.23
N ALA A 74 2.88 -18.06 14.46
CA ALA A 74 1.84 -18.53 15.37
C ALA A 74 0.45 -18.17 14.83
N ASP A 75 -0.56 -18.93 15.22
CA ASP A 75 -1.94 -18.60 14.89
C ASP A 75 -2.29 -17.20 15.42
N GLY A 76 -2.84 -16.35 14.55
CA GLY A 76 -3.15 -14.96 14.88
C GLY A 76 -1.94 -14.02 14.99
N ALA A 77 -0.73 -14.45 14.60
CA ALA A 77 0.48 -13.60 14.64
C ALA A 77 0.44 -12.39 13.70
N ILE A 78 -0.45 -12.39 12.70
CA ILE A 78 -0.69 -11.25 11.81
C ILE A 78 -2.02 -10.62 12.22
N GLY A 79 -1.94 -9.51 12.95
CA GLY A 79 -3.06 -8.68 13.33
C GLY A 79 -3.31 -7.55 12.32
N GLN A 80 -4.15 -6.60 12.72
CA GLN A 80 -4.48 -5.45 11.89
C GLN A 80 -3.31 -4.47 11.75
N ALA A 81 -2.44 -4.38 12.75
CA ALA A 81 -1.29 -3.47 12.74
C ALA A 81 -0.22 -3.88 11.72
N GLU A 82 -0.13 -5.18 11.43
CA GLU A 82 0.79 -5.74 10.46
C GLU A 82 0.26 -5.62 9.01
N LEU A 83 -1.04 -5.37 8.84
CA LEU A 83 -1.67 -5.14 7.54
C LEU A 83 -1.62 -3.66 7.20
N LYS A 84 -0.92 -3.31 6.13
CA LYS A 84 -0.96 -1.96 5.59
C LYS A 84 -2.30 -1.71 4.90
N THR A 85 -3.28 -1.22 5.67
CA THR A 85 -4.59 -0.83 5.17
C THR A 85 -4.67 0.68 4.95
N ALA A 86 -5.50 1.08 4.00
CA ALA A 86 -5.92 2.47 3.81
C ALA A 86 -7.45 2.54 3.71
N ILE A 87 -7.98 3.75 3.73
CA ILE A 87 -9.39 4.04 3.57
C ILE A 87 -9.55 4.91 2.32
N GLY A 88 -10.65 4.73 1.62
CA GLY A 88 -11.04 5.67 0.57
C GLY A 88 -12.55 5.81 0.47
N VAL A 89 -12.97 6.96 -0.05
CA VAL A 89 -14.37 7.37 -0.13
C VAL A 89 -14.73 7.67 -1.58
N VAL A 90 -15.91 7.21 -1.99
CA VAL A 90 -16.57 7.63 -3.22
C VAL A 90 -17.96 8.15 -2.89
N GLY A 91 -18.48 9.10 -3.67
CA GLY A 91 -19.84 9.56 -3.48
C GLY A 91 -20.30 10.58 -4.51
N GLY A 92 -21.55 11.01 -4.38
CA GLY A 92 -22.15 11.99 -5.27
C GLY A 92 -23.62 12.26 -4.95
N ALA A 93 -24.17 13.29 -5.59
CA ALA A 93 -25.57 13.70 -5.48
C ALA A 93 -26.31 13.33 -6.78
N THR A 94 -26.81 12.10 -6.86
CA THR A 94 -27.31 11.52 -8.11
C THR A 94 -28.43 10.51 -7.83
N SER A 95 -29.28 10.30 -8.85
CA SER A 95 -30.32 9.26 -8.86
C SER A 95 -29.72 7.88 -8.67
N GLN A 96 -28.88 7.42 -9.59
CA GLN A 96 -28.08 6.20 -9.47
C GLN A 96 -26.76 6.41 -10.22
N ALA A 97 -25.63 6.07 -9.61
CA ALA A 97 -24.34 6.13 -10.29
C ALA A 97 -23.40 5.00 -9.87
N HIS A 98 -22.54 4.61 -10.82
CA HIS A 98 -21.49 3.61 -10.64
C HIS A 98 -20.16 4.26 -10.28
N PHE A 99 -19.55 3.75 -9.23
CA PHE A 99 -18.25 4.17 -8.74
C PHE A 99 -17.29 2.99 -8.63
N THR A 100 -16.05 3.21 -9.06
CA THR A 100 -14.94 2.31 -8.76
C THR A 100 -14.44 2.57 -7.34
N LEU A 101 -14.49 1.57 -6.48
CA LEU A 101 -13.95 1.67 -5.12
C LEU A 101 -12.40 1.56 -5.10
N PRO A 102 -11.73 2.26 -4.19
CA PRO A 102 -10.28 2.13 -4.00
C PRO A 102 -9.91 0.76 -3.42
N GLY A 103 -8.71 0.27 -3.75
CA GLY A 103 -8.16 -0.99 -3.23
C GLY A 103 -8.57 -2.26 -4.01
N GLY A 104 -9.48 -2.13 -4.98
CA GLY A 104 -9.88 -3.20 -5.89
C GLY A 104 -10.26 -4.52 -5.23
N GLU A 105 -9.59 -5.61 -5.63
CA GLU A 105 -9.86 -6.96 -5.12
C GLU A 105 -9.63 -7.08 -3.59
N TYR A 106 -8.97 -6.10 -2.96
CA TYR A 106 -8.62 -6.12 -1.54
C TYR A 106 -9.45 -5.16 -0.70
N GLY A 107 -10.66 -4.84 -1.16
CA GLY A 107 -11.68 -4.12 -0.43
C GLY A 107 -12.38 -4.96 0.63
N PHE A 108 -12.54 -4.40 1.83
CA PHE A 108 -13.52 -4.91 2.81
C PHE A 108 -14.90 -4.30 2.54
N TYR A 109 -15.94 -4.81 3.21
CA TYR A 109 -17.31 -4.32 2.98
C TYR A 109 -17.42 -2.79 3.11
N PRO A 110 -18.11 -2.11 2.19
CA PRO A 110 -18.28 -0.67 2.25
C PRO A 110 -19.20 -0.29 3.42
N GLN A 111 -18.85 0.80 4.09
CA GLN A 111 -19.71 1.52 5.02
C GLN A 111 -20.39 2.66 4.26
N VAL A 112 -21.68 2.90 4.52
CA VAL A 112 -22.47 3.91 3.81
C VAL A 112 -22.90 5.03 4.74
N LYS A 113 -22.92 6.26 4.23
CA LYS A 113 -23.51 7.42 4.91
C LYS A 113 -24.24 8.37 3.94
N VAL A 114 -25.16 9.15 4.48
CA VAL A 114 -25.92 10.18 3.77
C VAL A 114 -25.75 11.52 4.48
N SER A 115 -25.80 12.62 3.74
CA SER A 115 -25.63 13.98 4.30
C SER A 115 -26.83 14.51 5.11
N SER A 116 -27.93 13.72 5.23
CA SER A 116 -29.14 14.09 5.97
C SER A 116 -29.83 12.87 6.58
N GLY A 117 -30.19 12.94 7.87
CA GLY A 117 -30.82 11.83 8.62
C GLY A 117 -32.28 11.53 8.28
N ALA A 118 -32.88 12.26 7.32
CA ALA A 118 -34.28 12.07 6.94
C ALA A 118 -34.52 10.86 6.00
N PHE A 119 -33.45 10.26 5.45
CA PHE A 119 -33.56 9.28 4.36
C PHE A 119 -32.63 8.07 4.56
N THR A 120 -33.00 6.94 3.94
CA THR A 120 -32.22 5.70 4.00
C THR A 120 -31.25 5.64 2.80
N PRO A 121 -29.92 5.61 3.01
CA PRO A 121 -28.98 5.38 1.91
C PRO A 121 -29.13 3.94 1.40
N SER A 122 -28.99 3.75 0.08
CA SER A 122 -28.89 2.42 -0.51
C SER A 122 -27.57 2.28 -1.27
N ALA A 123 -26.94 1.12 -1.11
CA ALA A 123 -25.75 0.75 -1.85
C ALA A 123 -25.88 -0.68 -2.35
N PHE A 124 -25.58 -0.87 -3.62
CA PHE A 124 -25.62 -2.15 -4.27
C PHE A 124 -24.23 -2.45 -4.82
N ILE A 125 -23.75 -3.69 -4.70
CA ILE A 125 -22.54 -4.11 -5.44
C ILE A 125 -22.79 -3.92 -6.94
N LEU A 126 -24.01 -4.21 -7.38
CA LEU A 126 -24.52 -3.92 -8.72
C LEU A 126 -26.00 -3.55 -8.61
N GLY A 127 -26.33 -2.28 -8.88
CA GLY A 127 -27.70 -1.79 -8.91
C GLY A 127 -28.43 -2.12 -10.23
N PRO A 128 -29.73 -1.79 -10.32
CA PRO A 128 -30.60 -2.19 -11.44
C PRO A 128 -30.38 -1.42 -12.75
N VAL A 129 -29.46 -0.45 -12.80
CA VAL A 129 -29.13 0.27 -14.04
C VAL A 129 -28.19 -0.53 -14.94
N ASN A 130 -28.23 -0.22 -16.24
CA ASN A 130 -27.51 -0.91 -17.30
C ASN A 130 -25.99 -0.76 -17.16
N PHE A 131 -25.38 -1.50 -16.24
CA PHE A 131 -23.95 -1.64 -16.14
C PHE A 131 -23.50 -2.88 -16.90
N THR A 132 -22.84 -2.66 -18.04
CA THR A 132 -22.29 -3.75 -18.84
C THR A 132 -20.77 -3.64 -18.85
N SER A 133 -20.10 -4.63 -18.29
CA SER A 133 -18.65 -4.78 -18.41
C SER A 133 -18.33 -6.20 -18.88
N THR A 134 -17.43 -6.31 -19.86
CA THR A 134 -16.87 -7.59 -20.29
C THR A 134 -15.62 -7.98 -19.51
N SER A 135 -15.25 -7.18 -18.50
CA SER A 135 -14.09 -7.35 -17.63
C SER A 135 -14.53 -7.37 -16.17
N TYR A 136 -13.80 -8.09 -15.31
CA TYR A 136 -13.97 -7.95 -13.86
C TYR A 136 -13.64 -6.53 -13.44
N ILE A 137 -14.52 -5.93 -12.66
CA ILE A 137 -14.32 -4.60 -12.09
C ILE A 137 -14.83 -4.58 -10.65
N THR A 138 -14.22 -3.75 -9.81
CA THR A 138 -14.78 -3.43 -8.49
C THR A 138 -15.72 -2.24 -8.65
N ASN A 139 -17.00 -2.45 -8.33
CA ASN A 139 -18.06 -1.47 -8.51
C ASN A 139 -18.92 -1.36 -7.25
N ILE A 140 -19.45 -0.16 -7.05
CA ILE A 140 -20.61 0.09 -6.20
C ILE A 140 -21.58 1.02 -6.91
N THR A 141 -22.87 0.73 -6.79
CA THR A 141 -23.94 1.65 -7.18
C THR A 141 -24.42 2.38 -5.95
N LEU A 142 -24.38 3.72 -6.00
CA LEU A 142 -24.96 4.59 -4.97
C LEU A 142 -26.17 5.33 -5.54
N GLU A 143 -27.18 5.46 -4.70
CA GLU A 143 -28.43 6.17 -4.99
C GLU A 143 -28.73 7.16 -3.86
N GLY A 144 -28.80 8.44 -4.23
CA GLY A 144 -29.28 9.49 -3.36
C GLY A 144 -30.80 9.52 -3.35
N TYR A 145 -31.39 10.15 -2.33
CA TYR A 145 -32.82 10.40 -2.28
C TYR A 145 -33.15 11.75 -2.95
N TRP A 146 -34.24 11.81 -3.73
CA TRP A 146 -34.74 13.06 -4.31
C TRP A 146 -35.75 13.74 -3.37
N ASP A 147 -35.41 14.92 -2.86
CA ASP A 147 -36.25 15.65 -1.90
C ASP A 147 -37.22 16.67 -2.53
N GLY A 148 -37.29 16.72 -3.86
CA GLY A 148 -38.07 17.72 -4.60
C GLY A 148 -37.26 18.95 -5.04
N SER A 149 -36.08 19.17 -4.45
CA SER A 149 -35.17 20.28 -4.76
C SER A 149 -33.81 19.81 -5.29
N GLY A 150 -33.41 18.59 -4.96
CA GLY A 150 -32.17 17.98 -5.41
C GLY A 150 -32.04 16.53 -4.94
N TRP A 151 -30.94 15.91 -5.34
CA TRP A 151 -30.51 14.61 -4.82
C TRP A 151 -29.64 14.80 -3.59
N THR A 152 -29.86 14.01 -2.54
CA THR A 152 -28.95 13.97 -1.39
C THR A 152 -27.60 13.36 -1.78
N SER A 153 -26.51 13.83 -1.16
CA SER A 153 -25.22 13.16 -1.31
C SER A 153 -25.20 11.84 -0.56
N THR A 154 -24.80 10.78 -1.25
CA THR A 154 -24.57 9.46 -0.66
C THR A 154 -23.10 9.09 -0.87
N TYR A 155 -22.49 8.57 0.19
CA TYR A 155 -21.09 8.19 0.22
C TYR A 155 -20.93 6.73 0.60
N ALA A 156 -19.93 6.09 0.01
CA ALA A 156 -19.43 4.81 0.45
C ALA A 156 -17.94 4.94 0.80
N GLN A 157 -17.62 4.46 1.99
CA GLN A 157 -16.27 4.37 2.52
C GLN A 157 -15.85 2.90 2.53
N GLN A 158 -14.64 2.60 2.07
CA GLN A 158 -14.08 1.26 2.10
C GLN A 158 -12.70 1.28 2.74
N ARG A 159 -12.45 0.36 3.67
CA ARG A 159 -11.10 -0.01 4.10
C ARG A 159 -10.55 -1.07 3.13
N TYR A 160 -9.28 -0.97 2.79
CA TYR A 160 -8.65 -1.89 1.85
C TYR A 160 -7.15 -2.08 2.12
N ILE A 161 -6.54 -3.11 1.55
CA ILE A 161 -5.07 -3.29 1.59
C ILE A 161 -4.41 -2.40 0.53
N GLN A 162 -3.49 -1.54 0.94
CA GLN A 162 -2.96 -0.45 0.10
C GLN A 162 -1.92 -0.90 -0.95
N ALA A 163 -1.92 -0.29 -2.14
CA ALA A 163 -1.09 -0.66 -3.31
C ALA A 163 0.35 -0.19 -3.29
N SER A 164 1.01 -0.34 -2.13
CA SER A 164 2.45 -0.07 -1.99
C SER A 164 2.84 1.32 -2.53
N PRO A 165 2.30 2.43 -1.99
CA PRO A 165 2.79 3.79 -2.27
C PRO A 165 4.32 3.88 -2.05
N PRO A 166 4.99 4.93 -2.56
CA PRO A 166 4.41 6.12 -3.20
C PRO A 166 3.98 5.93 -4.66
N TYR A 167 3.05 6.77 -5.12
CA TYR A 167 2.73 6.97 -6.54
C TYR A 167 3.31 8.28 -7.02
N ASN A 168 3.61 8.36 -8.31
CA ASN A 168 4.20 9.56 -8.89
C ASN A 168 3.76 9.67 -10.36
N LEU A 169 3.22 10.83 -10.73
CA LEU A 169 2.80 11.17 -12.09
C LEU A 169 3.78 12.13 -12.78
N GLY A 170 5.06 12.09 -12.41
CA GLY A 170 6.13 12.91 -12.97
C GLY A 170 6.46 14.17 -12.17
N ASN A 171 5.59 14.59 -11.24
CA ASN A 171 5.72 15.87 -10.53
C ASN A 171 5.95 15.73 -9.01
N GLY A 172 6.20 14.51 -8.52
CA GLY A 172 6.40 14.24 -7.10
C GLY A 172 5.54 13.11 -6.59
N ASP A 173 5.80 12.72 -5.35
CA ASP A 173 5.05 11.67 -4.68
C ASP A 173 3.65 12.18 -4.33
N ILE A 174 2.65 11.37 -4.65
CA ILE A 174 1.23 11.68 -4.47
C ILE A 174 0.78 11.08 -3.15
N PRO A 175 0.40 11.90 -2.16
CA PRO A 175 -0.10 11.42 -0.87
C PRO A 175 -1.59 11.05 -0.95
N LEU A 176 -2.37 11.75 -1.79
CA LEU A 176 -3.81 11.60 -1.89
C LEU A 176 -4.27 11.85 -3.33
N PHE A 177 -5.07 10.94 -3.86
CA PHE A 177 -5.79 11.13 -5.11
C PHE A 177 -7.18 11.67 -4.80
N ILE A 178 -7.46 12.86 -5.34
CA ILE A 178 -8.78 13.48 -5.25
C ILE A 178 -9.26 13.67 -6.69
N TYR A 179 -10.31 12.94 -7.06
CA TYR A 179 -11.03 13.16 -8.31
C TYR A 179 -12.38 13.79 -8.02
N ALA A 180 -12.81 14.70 -8.90
CA ALA A 180 -14.15 15.26 -8.88
C ALA A 180 -14.79 15.16 -10.27
N LEU A 181 -16.08 14.85 -10.30
CA LEU A 181 -16.91 14.92 -11.48
C LEU A 181 -17.62 16.27 -11.47
N VAL A 182 -17.26 17.18 -12.36
CA VAL A 182 -17.78 18.55 -12.39
C VAL A 182 -18.83 18.67 -13.48
N ASN A 183 -20.00 19.20 -13.14
CA ASN A 183 -21.05 19.48 -14.12
C ASN A 183 -20.69 20.72 -14.95
N ASN A 184 -20.63 20.57 -16.28
CA ASN A 184 -20.14 21.61 -17.20
C ASN A 184 -21.03 22.88 -17.20
N SER A 185 -22.33 22.74 -16.90
CA SER A 185 -23.28 23.86 -16.94
C SER A 185 -23.33 24.66 -15.64
N THR A 186 -23.11 23.99 -14.50
CA THR A 186 -23.27 24.61 -13.16
C THR A 186 -21.94 24.84 -12.44
N GLY A 187 -20.88 24.16 -12.87
CA GLY A 187 -19.58 24.12 -12.17
C GLY A 187 -19.63 23.38 -10.83
N LYS A 188 -20.75 22.74 -10.48
CA LYS A 188 -20.90 21.99 -9.22
C LYS A 188 -20.29 20.60 -9.32
N VAL A 189 -19.78 20.11 -8.19
CA VAL A 189 -19.26 18.75 -8.06
C VAL A 189 -20.44 17.78 -7.93
N ALA A 190 -20.58 16.89 -8.90
CA ALA A 190 -21.60 15.84 -8.97
C ALA A 190 -21.14 14.50 -8.37
N GLY A 191 -19.82 14.29 -8.25
CA GLY A 191 -19.25 13.11 -7.62
C GLY A 191 -17.80 13.29 -7.21
N THR A 192 -17.35 12.51 -6.24
CA THR A 192 -16.00 12.57 -5.67
C THR A 192 -15.40 11.17 -5.52
N TYR A 193 -14.08 11.11 -5.56
CA TYR A 193 -13.27 9.97 -5.14
C TYR A 193 -12.05 10.50 -4.41
N ILE A 194 -11.79 9.96 -3.22
CA ILE A 194 -10.75 10.44 -2.32
C ILE A 194 -10.08 9.22 -1.70
N ALA A 195 -8.84 8.94 -2.09
CA ALA A 195 -8.09 7.79 -1.58
C ALA A 195 -6.59 7.96 -1.79
N GLU A 196 -5.77 7.31 -0.97
CA GLU A 196 -4.31 7.30 -1.16
C GLU A 196 -3.87 6.50 -2.40
N ASP A 197 -4.72 5.57 -2.84
CA ASP A 197 -4.49 4.78 -4.05
C ASP A 197 -5.31 5.31 -5.22
N PRO A 198 -4.76 5.30 -6.45
CA PRO A 198 -5.49 5.72 -7.63
C PRO A 198 -6.51 4.66 -8.08
N PRO A 199 -7.55 5.04 -8.86
CA PRO A 199 -8.61 4.13 -9.28
C PRO A 199 -8.12 2.89 -10.04
N TRP A 200 -6.98 2.95 -10.75
CA TRP A 200 -6.46 1.79 -11.50
C TRP A 200 -5.63 0.81 -10.64
N ALA A 201 -5.19 1.22 -9.45
CA ALA A 201 -4.43 0.34 -8.58
C ALA A 201 -5.36 -0.78 -8.07
N TYR A 202 -4.96 -2.03 -8.28
CA TYR A 202 -5.73 -3.25 -7.94
C TYR A 202 -7.10 -3.46 -8.62
N ASN A 203 -7.61 -2.49 -9.36
CA ASN A 203 -8.91 -2.59 -10.04
C ASN A 203 -8.82 -3.10 -11.49
N GLY A 204 -7.63 -3.02 -12.10
CA GLY A 204 -7.42 -3.32 -13.51
C GLY A 204 -6.78 -4.68 -13.79
N PRO A 205 -6.69 -5.07 -15.08
CA PRO A 205 -6.08 -6.34 -15.49
C PRO A 205 -4.57 -6.40 -15.25
N LYS A 206 -3.93 -5.26 -14.92
CA LYS A 206 -2.50 -5.15 -14.69
C LYS A 206 -2.18 -5.44 -13.23
N ARG A 207 -1.46 -6.54 -12.99
CA ARG A 207 -0.91 -6.84 -11.67
C ARG A 207 0.31 -5.96 -11.40
N ILE A 208 0.19 -5.08 -10.40
CA ILE A 208 1.27 -4.21 -9.93
C ILE A 208 1.88 -4.68 -8.60
N ASN A 209 1.40 -5.81 -8.09
CA ASN A 209 1.65 -6.29 -6.74
C ASN A 209 2.96 -7.08 -6.71
N PRO A 210 3.89 -6.81 -5.78
CA PRO A 210 5.03 -7.69 -5.60
C PRO A 210 4.54 -9.07 -5.19
N ASN A 211 4.89 -10.11 -5.94
CA ASN A 211 4.67 -11.51 -5.57
C ASN A 211 5.90 -12.16 -4.92
N LYS A 212 6.99 -11.39 -4.81
CA LYS A 212 8.14 -11.65 -3.94
C LYS A 212 8.80 -10.32 -3.61
N VAL A 213 8.94 -9.98 -2.33
CA VAL A 213 9.75 -8.83 -1.93
C VAL A 213 11.20 -9.30 -1.93
N PHE A 214 11.98 -8.86 -2.91
CA PHE A 214 13.43 -9.03 -2.89
C PHE A 214 14.05 -7.70 -2.52
N THR A 215 14.56 -7.56 -1.31
CA THR A 215 15.30 -6.35 -0.92
C THR A 215 16.74 -6.41 -1.45
N ARG A 216 16.93 -6.55 -2.77
CA ARG A 216 18.22 -6.15 -3.35
C ARG A 216 18.28 -4.63 -3.32
N LYS A 217 18.79 -4.08 -2.21
CA LYS A 217 18.88 -2.63 -1.93
C LYS A 217 17.52 -1.93 -1.80
N GLY A 218 16.51 -2.58 -1.21
CA GLY A 218 15.20 -1.96 -0.92
C GLY A 218 14.24 -1.78 -2.11
N LYS A 219 14.60 -2.25 -3.31
CA LYS A 219 13.73 -2.21 -4.50
C LYS A 219 12.68 -3.34 -4.46
N LYS A 220 11.51 -3.12 -5.05
CA LYS A 220 10.45 -4.15 -5.15
C LYS A 220 10.46 -4.76 -6.56
N TYR A 221 10.23 -6.07 -6.67
CA TYR A 221 10.23 -6.79 -7.94
C TYR A 221 8.96 -7.63 -8.11
N LEU A 222 8.58 -7.85 -9.36
CA LEU A 222 7.52 -8.75 -9.78
C LEU A 222 8.13 -9.91 -10.55
N ARG A 223 7.84 -11.12 -10.09
CA ARG A 223 8.24 -12.36 -10.73
C ARG A 223 7.17 -12.77 -11.74
N ARG A 224 7.45 -12.70 -13.05
CA ARG A 224 6.49 -13.12 -14.08
C ARG A 224 7.08 -14.18 -14.99
N THR A 225 6.24 -15.09 -15.46
CA THR A 225 6.64 -16.03 -16.51
C THR A 225 6.86 -15.24 -17.80
N LYS A 226 8.08 -15.29 -18.33
CA LYS A 226 8.40 -14.75 -19.64
C LYS A 226 7.59 -15.52 -20.68
N ARG A 227 6.75 -14.80 -21.42
CA ARG A 227 5.94 -15.37 -22.50
C ARG A 227 6.55 -14.97 -23.85
N PRO A 228 6.61 -15.89 -24.82
CA PRO A 228 6.99 -15.54 -26.18
C PRO A 228 6.07 -14.48 -26.80
N TRP A 229 4.77 -14.50 -26.44
CA TRP A 229 3.75 -13.62 -27.00
C TRP A 229 2.91 -12.98 -25.90
N SER A 230 2.40 -11.77 -26.17
CA SER A 230 1.40 -11.17 -25.30
C SER A 230 0.11 -12.01 -25.26
N HIS A 231 -0.71 -11.81 -24.23
CA HIS A 231 -1.97 -12.54 -24.09
C HIS A 231 -2.94 -12.21 -25.24
N ALA A 232 -2.93 -10.97 -25.73
CA ALA A 232 -3.75 -10.55 -26.86
C ALA A 232 -3.33 -11.25 -28.16
N GLU A 233 -2.03 -11.31 -28.46
CA GLU A 233 -1.52 -12.01 -29.63
C GLU A 233 -1.79 -13.52 -29.57
N ALA A 234 -1.58 -14.13 -28.41
CA ALA A 234 -1.88 -15.55 -28.22
C ALA A 234 -3.38 -15.85 -28.34
N LYS A 235 -4.26 -14.95 -27.89
CA LYS A 235 -5.70 -15.14 -28.05
C LYS A 235 -6.14 -15.03 -29.52
N ALA A 236 -5.46 -14.18 -30.30
CA ALA A 236 -5.77 -13.97 -31.71
C ALA A 236 -5.20 -15.06 -32.64
N ASP A 237 -4.17 -15.81 -32.21
CA ASP A 237 -3.46 -16.78 -33.03
C ASP A 237 -3.27 -18.11 -32.28
N LYS A 238 -3.85 -19.19 -32.82
CA LYS A 238 -3.78 -20.54 -32.24
C LYS A 238 -2.35 -21.05 -32.07
N THR A 239 -1.45 -20.75 -33.00
CA THR A 239 -0.03 -21.15 -32.93
C THR A 239 0.65 -20.43 -31.78
N LYS A 240 0.48 -19.11 -31.67
CA LYS A 240 1.01 -18.32 -30.55
C LYS A 240 0.42 -18.76 -29.20
N LEU A 241 -0.85 -19.19 -29.16
CA LEU A 241 -1.46 -19.78 -27.97
C LEU A 241 -0.76 -21.07 -27.56
N ILE A 242 -0.53 -21.98 -28.52
CA ILE A 242 0.17 -23.25 -28.27
C ILE A 242 1.59 -22.99 -27.73
N GLU A 243 2.31 -22.03 -28.31
CA GLU A 243 3.65 -21.64 -27.85
C GLU A 243 3.62 -21.05 -26.44
N ASN A 244 2.64 -20.18 -26.14
CA ASN A 244 2.46 -19.66 -24.79
C ASN A 244 2.11 -20.78 -23.79
N LEU A 245 1.27 -21.76 -24.15
CA LEU A 245 0.96 -22.91 -23.31
C LEU A 245 2.17 -23.82 -23.11
N ALA A 246 2.97 -24.06 -24.15
CA ALA A 246 4.23 -24.79 -24.01
C ALA A 246 5.16 -24.09 -23.01
N ALA A 247 5.27 -22.75 -23.08
CA ALA A 247 6.06 -21.96 -22.13
C ALA A 247 5.54 -22.02 -20.68
N THR A 248 4.28 -22.41 -20.41
CA THR A 248 3.85 -22.69 -19.02
C THR A 248 4.45 -23.96 -18.43
N LYS A 249 4.77 -24.96 -19.26
CA LYS A 249 5.27 -26.26 -18.78
C LYS A 249 6.72 -26.17 -18.32
N THR A 250 7.49 -25.28 -18.94
CA THR A 250 8.88 -24.98 -18.59
C THR A 250 9.05 -23.47 -18.41
N PRO A 251 8.49 -22.89 -17.32
CA PRO A 251 8.41 -21.45 -17.18
C PRO A 251 9.80 -20.84 -17.01
N THR A 252 10.24 -20.08 -18.01
CA THR A 252 11.31 -19.12 -17.82
C THR A 252 10.74 -17.94 -17.07
N VAL A 253 11.36 -17.59 -15.94
CA VAL A 253 10.85 -16.54 -15.07
C VAL A 253 11.77 -15.34 -15.15
N GLU A 254 11.17 -14.16 -15.28
CA GLU A 254 11.88 -12.88 -15.20
C GLU A 254 11.47 -12.11 -13.94
N GLU A 255 12.43 -11.38 -13.40
CA GLU A 255 12.24 -10.44 -12.31
C GLU A 255 12.20 -9.03 -12.90
N VAL A 256 11.09 -8.33 -12.67
CA VAL A 256 10.85 -7.00 -13.20
C VAL A 256 10.77 -6.03 -12.02
N GLU A 257 11.65 -5.04 -11.97
CA GLU A 257 11.58 -3.98 -10.95
C GLU A 257 10.23 -3.26 -11.05
N ILE A 258 9.53 -3.09 -9.93
CA ILE A 258 8.26 -2.36 -9.87
C ILE A 258 8.57 -0.86 -9.85
N THR A 259 8.67 -0.29 -11.04
CA THR A 259 8.85 1.16 -11.24
C THR A 259 7.51 1.90 -11.17
N HIS A 260 7.54 3.24 -11.07
CA HIS A 260 6.32 4.05 -11.20
C HIS A 260 5.60 3.83 -12.54
N ALA A 261 6.34 3.57 -13.62
CA ALA A 261 5.74 3.24 -14.92
C ALA A 261 4.89 1.96 -14.85
N ILE A 262 5.34 0.94 -14.10
CA ILE A 262 4.56 -0.29 -13.88
C ILE A 262 3.36 -0.02 -12.97
N LYS A 263 3.53 0.74 -11.89
CA LYS A 263 2.43 1.13 -10.99
C LYS A 263 1.32 1.91 -11.74
N ASN A 264 1.70 2.70 -12.73
CA ASN A 264 0.80 3.52 -13.54
C ASN A 264 0.32 2.82 -14.82
N ALA A 265 0.74 1.59 -15.10
CA ALA A 265 0.45 0.91 -16.36
C ALA A 265 -1.04 0.59 -16.57
N GLY A 266 -1.83 0.50 -15.49
CA GLY A 266 -3.28 0.30 -15.55
C GLY A 266 -4.09 1.58 -15.73
N MET A 267 -3.45 2.75 -15.71
CA MET A 267 -4.12 4.05 -15.77
C MET A 267 -5.02 4.21 -17.02
N PRO A 268 -4.63 3.76 -18.24
CA PRO A 268 -5.54 3.82 -19.38
C PRO A 268 -6.74 2.85 -19.28
N ASP A 269 -6.61 1.77 -18.52
CA ASP A 269 -7.68 0.77 -18.36
C ASP A 269 -8.78 1.30 -17.44
N ILE A 270 -8.42 2.06 -16.40
CA ILE A 270 -9.33 2.68 -15.42
C ILE A 270 -8.84 4.09 -15.09
N PRO A 271 -9.08 5.08 -15.98
CA PRO A 271 -8.49 6.40 -15.85
C PRO A 271 -9.08 7.21 -14.68
N HIS A 272 -10.31 6.95 -14.31
CA HIS A 272 -11.02 7.64 -13.24
C HIS A 272 -12.13 6.74 -12.66
N PRO A 273 -12.73 7.11 -11.52
CA PRO A 273 -13.68 6.23 -10.81
C PRO A 273 -15.13 6.36 -11.29
N PHE A 274 -15.46 7.35 -12.12
CA PHE A 274 -16.83 7.66 -12.56
C PHE A 274 -17.23 6.90 -13.82
N ALA A 275 -17.52 5.60 -13.68
CA ALA A 275 -17.75 4.70 -14.83
C ALA A 275 -18.96 5.07 -15.69
N SER A 276 -19.97 5.73 -15.12
CA SER A 276 -21.23 6.09 -15.82
C SER A 276 -21.36 7.57 -16.13
N HIS A 277 -20.26 8.34 -16.10
CA HIS A 277 -20.36 9.77 -16.43
C HIS A 277 -20.63 10.00 -17.92
N ASP A 278 -21.31 11.10 -18.22
CA ASP A 278 -21.50 11.59 -19.57
C ASP A 278 -20.51 12.74 -19.86
N PRO A 279 -19.53 12.55 -20.77
CA PRO A 279 -18.52 13.56 -21.07
C PRO A 279 -19.08 14.81 -21.76
N ALA A 280 -20.30 14.76 -22.32
CA ALA A 280 -20.94 15.95 -22.89
C ALA A 280 -21.40 16.93 -21.79
N THR A 281 -21.81 16.39 -20.64
CA THR A 281 -22.40 17.17 -19.54
C THR A 281 -21.47 17.32 -18.33
N HIS A 282 -20.43 16.50 -18.24
CA HIS A 282 -19.50 16.49 -17.12
C HIS A 282 -18.04 16.42 -17.55
N THR A 283 -17.18 17.02 -16.74
CA THR A 283 -15.72 16.94 -16.86
C THR A 283 -15.16 16.22 -15.65
N VAL A 284 -14.29 15.24 -15.86
CA VAL A 284 -13.54 14.59 -14.79
C VAL A 284 -12.28 15.39 -14.51
N VAL A 285 -12.09 15.80 -13.26
CA VAL A 285 -10.89 16.53 -12.83
C VAL A 285 -10.09 15.73 -11.80
N LEU A 286 -8.76 15.81 -11.89
CA LEU A 286 -7.82 15.40 -10.85
C LEU A 286 -7.27 16.67 -10.22
N LEU A 287 -7.47 16.83 -8.92
CA LEU A 287 -6.89 17.93 -8.17
C LEU A 287 -5.38 17.78 -8.16
N ASP A 288 -4.64 18.88 -8.28
CA ASP A 288 -3.18 18.91 -8.23
C ASP A 288 -2.65 18.10 -7.03
N PRO A 289 -2.17 16.86 -7.28
CA PRO A 289 -1.97 15.89 -6.22
C PRO A 289 -0.68 16.16 -5.44
N VAL A 290 0.13 17.13 -5.90
CA VAL A 290 1.39 17.54 -5.26
C VAL A 290 1.33 18.99 -4.77
N SER A 291 0.15 19.60 -4.77
CA SER A 291 -0.04 20.96 -4.26
C SER A 291 0.03 21.01 -2.73
N PRO A 292 0.42 22.17 -2.14
CA PRO A 292 0.34 22.38 -0.70
C PRO A 292 -1.07 22.15 -0.13
N LEU A 293 -2.11 22.52 -0.88
CA LEU A 293 -3.49 22.26 -0.46
C LEU A 293 -3.77 20.75 -0.39
N CYS A 294 -3.32 19.96 -1.36
CA CYS A 294 -3.50 18.51 -1.33
C CYS A 294 -2.78 17.86 -0.14
N LEU A 295 -1.60 18.38 0.24
CA LEU A 295 -0.89 17.94 1.44
C LEU A 295 -1.67 18.24 2.72
N ASN A 296 -2.21 19.46 2.85
CA ASN A 296 -3.05 19.81 4.00
C ASN A 296 -4.33 18.96 4.08
N LEU A 297 -4.95 18.66 2.94
CA LEU A 297 -6.12 17.78 2.87
C LEU A 297 -5.74 16.33 3.20
N TYR A 298 -4.54 15.88 2.84
CA TYR A 298 -4.04 14.58 3.26
C TYR A 298 -3.84 14.53 4.79
N GLU A 299 -3.25 15.56 5.40
CA GLU A 299 -3.13 15.65 6.86
C GLU A 299 -4.50 15.61 7.55
N MET A 300 -5.46 16.40 7.06
CA MET A 300 -6.85 16.37 7.53
C MET A 300 -7.48 14.97 7.42
N ALA A 301 -7.20 14.24 6.33
CA ALA A 301 -7.68 12.87 6.13
C ALA A 301 -7.08 11.87 7.13
N GLN A 302 -5.87 12.13 7.66
CA GLN A 302 -5.21 11.24 8.62
C GLN A 302 -5.61 11.54 10.08
N GLU A 303 -5.98 12.78 10.40
CA GLU A 303 -6.28 13.20 11.78
C GLU A 303 -7.71 12.89 12.24
N ALA A 304 -8.68 12.87 11.31
CA ALA A 304 -10.09 12.69 11.63
C ALA A 304 -10.62 11.32 11.17
N ASP A 305 -11.40 10.65 12.02
CA ASP A 305 -12.05 9.37 11.70
C ASP A 305 -12.92 9.45 10.42
N GLU A 306 -13.48 10.63 10.13
CA GLU A 306 -14.28 10.94 8.94
C GLU A 306 -13.58 11.87 7.94
N GLY A 307 -12.28 12.14 8.08
CA GLY A 307 -11.59 13.21 7.34
C GLY A 307 -11.73 13.11 5.82
N LEU A 308 -11.69 11.90 5.24
CA LEU A 308 -11.94 11.70 3.80
C LEU A 308 -13.35 12.10 3.37
N SER A 309 -14.35 11.84 4.20
CA SER A 309 -15.72 12.25 3.90
C SER A 309 -15.92 13.74 4.08
N GLU A 310 -15.29 14.36 5.09
CA GLU A 310 -15.32 15.80 5.26
C GLU A 310 -14.74 16.52 4.03
N ILE A 311 -13.63 16.02 3.46
CA ILE A 311 -13.09 16.57 2.20
C ILE A 311 -14.10 16.45 1.05
N ALA A 312 -14.83 15.33 0.97
CA ALA A 312 -15.89 15.16 -0.02
C ALA A 312 -17.04 16.17 0.19
N ASP A 313 -17.43 16.44 1.43
CA ASP A 313 -18.42 17.46 1.77
C ASP A 313 -17.92 18.86 1.41
N LEU A 314 -16.66 19.20 1.71
CA LEU A 314 -16.06 20.48 1.32
C LEU A 314 -16.08 20.70 -0.21
N LEU A 315 -15.87 19.65 -1.00
CA LEU A 315 -15.95 19.70 -2.46
C LEU A 315 -17.39 19.87 -2.96
N THR A 316 -18.33 19.09 -2.42
CA THR A 316 -19.73 19.10 -2.86
C THR A 316 -20.48 20.36 -2.42
N GLU A 317 -20.16 20.90 -1.25
CA GLU A 317 -20.63 22.21 -0.77
C GLU A 317 -19.98 23.40 -1.51
N GLY A 318 -18.97 23.13 -2.35
CA GLY A 318 -18.26 24.16 -3.11
C GLY A 318 -17.38 25.05 -2.25
N ARG A 319 -16.93 24.58 -1.08
CA ARG A 319 -15.92 25.26 -0.24
C ARG A 319 -14.51 25.07 -0.77
N ILE A 320 -14.27 23.99 -1.52
CA ILE A 320 -13.09 23.79 -2.35
C ILE A 320 -13.56 23.82 -3.80
N LYS A 321 -12.93 24.66 -4.63
CA LYS A 321 -13.28 24.83 -6.05
C LYS A 321 -12.13 24.43 -6.95
N ALA A 322 -12.45 23.70 -8.02
CA ALA A 322 -11.55 23.49 -9.15
C ALA A 322 -11.37 24.81 -9.89
N ASP A 323 -10.13 25.17 -10.18
CA ASP A 323 -9.87 26.19 -11.18
C ASP A 323 -10.17 25.60 -12.56
N ASN A 324 -10.79 26.38 -13.44
CA ASN A 324 -11.18 25.94 -14.79
C ASN A 324 -9.99 25.89 -15.78
N ALA A 325 -8.77 25.72 -15.27
CA ALA A 325 -7.54 25.77 -16.05
C ALA A 325 -6.72 24.48 -15.84
N ALA A 326 -6.38 23.84 -16.95
CA ALA A 326 -5.49 22.69 -16.94
C ALA A 326 -4.09 23.08 -16.46
N ILE A 327 -3.48 22.25 -15.63
CA ILE A 327 -2.08 22.40 -15.20
C ILE A 327 -1.18 21.89 -16.32
N ASN A 328 -0.42 22.81 -16.92
CA ASN A 328 0.58 22.45 -17.92
C ASN A 328 1.65 21.53 -17.32
N GLY A 329 1.92 20.41 -17.99
CA GLY A 329 2.95 19.46 -17.61
C GLY A 329 2.56 18.46 -16.51
N LEU A 330 1.34 18.53 -15.96
CA LEU A 330 0.84 17.48 -15.09
C LEU A 330 0.40 16.27 -15.92
N ILE A 331 1.07 15.13 -15.75
CA ILE A 331 0.62 13.88 -16.37
C ILE A 331 -0.66 13.46 -15.67
N THR A 332 -1.70 13.26 -16.46
CA THR A 332 -3.03 12.86 -15.98
C THR A 332 -3.52 11.62 -16.75
N PRO A 333 -4.43 10.85 -16.15
CA PRO A 333 -5.08 9.76 -16.87
C PRO A 333 -5.82 10.24 -18.12
N PRO A 334 -5.98 9.40 -19.16
CA PRO A 334 -6.77 9.74 -20.34
C PRO A 334 -8.18 10.22 -19.97
N GLY A 335 -8.60 11.36 -20.53
CA GLY A 335 -9.93 11.94 -20.28
C GLY A 335 -10.07 12.68 -18.94
N VAL A 336 -8.97 12.86 -18.19
CA VAL A 336 -8.96 13.58 -16.92
C VAL A 336 -8.23 14.92 -17.06
N MET A 337 -8.84 16.00 -16.58
CA MET A 337 -8.21 17.31 -16.53
C MET A 337 -7.52 17.53 -15.18
N GLY A 338 -6.20 17.75 -15.20
CA GLY A 338 -5.46 18.12 -13.99
C GLY A 338 -5.66 19.60 -13.67
N VAL A 339 -6.18 19.93 -12.49
CA VAL A 339 -6.58 21.30 -12.12
C VAL A 339 -6.00 21.74 -10.79
N LYS A 340 -5.76 23.04 -10.65
CA LYS A 340 -5.49 23.63 -9.33
C LYS A 340 -6.79 23.74 -8.54
N MET A 341 -6.67 23.84 -7.23
CA MET A 341 -7.80 24.15 -6.37
C MET A 341 -7.50 25.29 -5.44
N ARG A 342 -8.59 25.93 -5.01
CA ARG A 342 -8.57 26.99 -4.01
C ARG A 342 -9.76 26.85 -3.08
N LEU A 343 -9.57 27.36 -1.86
CA LEU A 343 -10.67 27.60 -0.95
C LEU A 343 -11.56 28.72 -1.53
N ALA A 344 -12.87 28.56 -1.35
CA ALA A 344 -13.90 29.38 -1.98
C ALA A 344 -13.96 30.81 -1.47
#